data_AF-A0A951L9S6-F1
#
_entry.id   AF-A0A951L9S6-F1
#
_cell.length_a   1.000
_cell.length_b   1.000
_cell.length_c   1.000
_cell.angle_alpha   90.00
_cell.angle_beta   90.00
_cell.angle_gamma   90.00
#
_symmetry.space_group_name_H-M   'P 1'
#
loop_
_entity.id
_entity.type
_entity.pdbx_description
1 polymer ?
#
loop_
_entity_poly.entity_id
_entity_poly.type
_entity_poly.pdbx_seq_one_letter_code
_entity_poly.pdbx_strand_id
1 'polypeptide(L)' 'MKAPRFIEIDGKRYLWRELLQQRRAQLSAARQAEQPTLFVLREDCRPLTDRTAAGRYREPSLFAERP' A
#
# COMPACT_ATOMS: atom_id res chain seq x y z
N MET A 1 -3.93 -17.39 17.89
CA MET A 1 -5.16 -16.70 18.37
C MET A 1 -6.29 -17.00 17.40
N LYS A 2 -7.51 -17.30 17.88
CA LYS A 2 -8.67 -17.59 17.04
C LYS A 2 -9.20 -16.27 16.47
N ALA A 3 -9.48 -16.22 15.16
CA ALA A 3 -10.02 -15.01 14.54
C ALA A 3 -11.40 -14.67 15.16
N PRO A 4 -11.69 -13.40 15.44
CA PRO A 4 -12.98 -12.99 15.98
C PRO A 4 -14.08 -13.26 14.95
N ARG A 5 -15.30 -13.53 15.43
CA ARG A 5 -16.45 -13.73 14.54
C ARG A 5 -17.03 -12.40 14.05
N PHE A 6 -16.96 -11.38 14.90
CA PHE A 6 -17.43 -10.01 14.63
C PHE A 6 -16.40 -8.98 15.10
N ILE A 7 -16.42 -7.81 14.49
CA ILE A 7 -15.69 -6.62 14.93
C ILE A 7 -16.63 -5.42 14.87
N GLU A 8 -16.44 -4.46 15.77
CA GLU A 8 -17.16 -3.20 15.76
C GLU A 8 -16.25 -2.09 15.23
N ILE A 9 -16.75 -1.33 14.27
CA ILE A 9 -16.06 -0.18 13.66
C ILE A 9 -17.09 0.95 13.63
N ASP A 10 -16.77 2.10 14.23
CA ASP A 10 -17.64 3.28 14.30
C ASP A 10 -19.06 2.98 14.82
N GLY A 11 -19.17 2.14 15.85
CA GLY A 11 -20.45 1.74 16.46
C GLY A 11 -21.29 0.78 15.60
N LYS A 12 -20.75 0.29 14.49
CA LYS A 12 -21.41 -0.69 13.61
C LYS A 12 -20.71 -2.03 13.71
N ARG A 13 -21.51 -3.10 13.82
CA ARG A 13 -21.02 -4.47 13.95
C ARG A 13 -20.91 -5.14 12.58
N TYR A 14 -19.73 -5.67 12.29
CA TYR A 14 -19.39 -6.34 11.05
C TYR A 14 -18.96 -7.78 11.28
N LEU A 15 -19.28 -8.68 10.35
CA LEU A 15 -18.71 -10.03 10.32
C LEU A 15 -17.25 -9.96 9.87
N TRP A 16 -16.35 -10.54 10.66
CA TRP A 16 -14.92 -10.51 10.35
C TRP A 16 -14.60 -11.12 8.98
N ARG A 17 -15.30 -12.20 8.62
CA ARG A 17 -15.14 -12.87 7.32
C ARG A 17 -15.48 -11.96 6.14
N GLU A 18 -16.52 -11.13 6.28
CA GLU A 18 -16.96 -10.22 5.21
C GLU A 18 -15.96 -9.08 5.00
N LEU A 19 -15.46 -8.50 6.09
CA LEU A 19 -14.39 -7.48 6.02
C LEU A 19 -13.13 -8.02 5.34
N LEU A 20 -12.73 -9.26 5.65
CA LEU A 20 -11.59 -9.89 4.98
C LEU A 20 -11.85 -10.10 3.48
N GLN A 21 -13.07 -10.48 3.10
CA GLN A 21 -13.44 -10.62 1.70
C GLN A 21 -13.39 -9.28 0.97
N GLN A 22 -13.97 -8.22 1.55
CA GLN A 22 -13.89 -6.87 1.01
C GLN A 22 -12.44 -6.38 0.89
N ARG A 23 -11.61 -6.63 1.90
CA ARG A 23 -10.19 -6.26 1.87
C ARG A 23 -9.44 -6.97 0.76
N ARG A 24 -9.70 -8.27 0.54
CA ARG A 24 -9.10 -9.02 -0.58
C ARG A 24 -9.55 -8.45 -1.93
N ALA A 25 -10.82 -8.13 -2.08
CA ALA A 25 -11.34 -7.51 -3.30
C ALA A 25 -10.66 -6.15 -3.58
N GLN A 26 -10.50 -5.30 -2.56
CA GLN A 26 -9.78 -4.04 -2.67
C GLN A 26 -8.32 -4.24 -3.12
N LEU A 27 -7.61 -5.22 -2.53
CA LEU A 27 -6.23 -5.51 -2.91
C LEU A 27 -6.12 -6.04 -4.35
N SER A 28 -7.08 -6.86 -4.78
CA SER A 28 -7.16 -7.33 -6.17
C SER A 28 -7.40 -6.18 -7.14
N ALA A 29 -8.37 -5.31 -6.83
CA ALA A 29 -8.67 -4.12 -7.62
C ALA A 29 -7.49 -3.14 -7.67
N ALA A 30 -6.79 -2.92 -6.55
CA ALA A 30 -5.60 -2.06 -6.50
C ALA A 30 -4.42 -2.61 -7.30
N ARG A 31 -4.31 -3.94 -7.44
CA ARG A 31 -3.31 -4.57 -8.32
C ARG A 31 -3.66 -4.41 -9.80
N GLN A 32 -4.94 -4.33 -10.13
CA GLN A 32 -5.44 -4.20 -11.51
C GLN A 32 -5.62 -2.76 -11.96
N ALA A 33 -5.80 -1.83 -11.01
CA ALA A 33 -5.83 -0.41 -11.28
C ALA A 33 -4.41 0.04 -11.61
N GLU A 34 -4.06 0.04 -12.90
CA GLU A 34 -3.05 0.95 -13.41
C GLU A 34 -3.52 2.36 -13.05
N GLN A 35 -2.99 2.89 -11.95
CA GLN A 35 -3.16 4.30 -11.60
C GLN A 35 -2.67 5.08 -12.82
N PRO A 36 -3.53 5.86 -13.50
CA PRO A 36 -3.10 6.64 -14.65
C PRO A 36 -2.02 7.60 -14.16
N THR A 37 -0.79 7.34 -14.57
CA THR A 37 0.32 8.21 -14.24
C THR A 37 0.16 9.48 -15.05
N LEU A 38 0.36 10.64 -14.41
CA LEU A 38 0.34 11.92 -15.13
C LEU A 38 1.37 11.94 -16.27
N PHE A 39 2.46 11.18 -16.10
CA PHE A 39 3.49 10.95 -17.11
C PHE A 39 3.96 9.51 -17.04
N VAL A 40 4.22 8.90 -18.19
CA VAL A 40 4.78 7.54 -18.27
C VAL A 40 6.17 7.53 -17.63
N LEU A 41 6.36 6.69 -16.61
CA LEU A 41 7.67 6.46 -16.02
C LEU A 41 8.53 5.67 -17.00
N ARG A 42 9.53 6.32 -17.62
CA ARG A 42 10.44 5.66 -18.59
C ARG A 42 11.47 4.78 -17.90
N GLU A 43 12.19 5.35 -16.94
CA GLU A 43 13.22 4.64 -16.18
C GLU A 43 13.31 5.23 -14.76
N ASP A 44 13.37 4.35 -13.77
CA ASP A 44 13.49 4.76 -12.36
C ASP A 44 14.97 4.77 -11.93
N CYS A 45 15.60 5.93 -12.10
CA CYS A 45 17.00 6.17 -11.73
C CYS A 45 17.20 6.43 -10.22
N ARG A 46 16.19 6.23 -9.38
CA ARG A 46 16.35 6.36 -7.92
C ARG A 46 17.12 5.16 -7.36
N PRO A 47 17.90 5.36 -6.28
CA PRO A 47 18.47 4.27 -5.50
C PRO A 47 17.40 3.25 -5.11
N LEU A 48 17.79 1.97 -5.00
CA LEU A 48 16.84 0.86 -4.79
C LEU A 48 15.96 1.05 -3.54
N THR A 49 16.53 1.68 -2.51
CA THR A 49 15.86 2.06 -1.26
C THR A 49 14.71 3.05 -1.48
N ASP A 50 14.83 3.95 -2.46
CA ASP A 50 13.95 5.11 -2.62
C ASP A 50 12.80 4.86 -3.62
N ARG A 51 12.82 3.69 -4.27
CA ARG A 51 11.78 3.23 -5.20
C ARG A 51 10.45 2.99 -4.52
N THR A 52 10.46 2.72 -3.22
CA THR A 52 9.24 2.61 -2.40
C THR A 52 8.99 3.90 -1.62
N ALA A 53 7.73 4.25 -1.39
CA ALA A 53 7.39 5.40 -0.56
C ALA A 53 7.95 5.25 0.87
N ALA A 54 7.86 4.04 1.43
CA ALA A 54 8.38 3.75 2.77
C ALA A 54 9.89 3.97 2.87
N GLY A 55 10.66 3.50 1.88
CA GLY A 55 12.11 3.70 1.88
C GLY A 55 12.52 5.16 1.64
N ARG A 56 11.83 5.86 0.74
CA ARG A 56 12.09 7.29 0.45
C ARG A 56 11.95 8.20 1.68
N TYR A 57 11.05 7.87 2.60
CA TYR A 57 10.75 8.69 3.77
C TYR A 57 11.23 8.08 5.08
N ARG A 58 12.09 7.05 5.02
CA ARG A 58 12.64 6.42 6.23
C ARG A 58 13.62 7.33 6.95
N GLU A 59 14.47 8.04 6.21
CA GLU A 59 15.45 8.99 6.74
C GLU A 59 15.77 10.07 5.70
N PRO A 60 16.25 11.25 6.11
CA PRO A 60 16.60 12.32 5.19
C PRO A 60 17.84 11.93 4.37
N SER A 61 17.71 11.84 3.05
CA SER A 61 18.81 11.47 2.13
C SER A 61 19.59 12.67 1.60
N LEU A 62 19.79 13.71 2.44
CA LEU A 62 20.35 15.02 2.05
C LEU A 62 21.70 14.92 1.28
N PHE A 63 22.48 13.86 1.52
CA PHE A 63 23.79 13.63 0.92
C PHE A 63 23.98 12.22 0.36
N ALA A 64 22.90 11.49 0.07
CA ALA A 64 23.05 10.17 -0.55
C ALA A 64 23.70 10.35 -1.93
N GLU A 65 24.92 9.83 -2.08
CA GLU A 65 25.70 9.94 -3.31
C GLU A 65 24.91 9.33 -4.48
N ARG A 66 24.74 10.14 -5.53
CA ARG A 66 24.18 9.66 -6.79
C ARG A 66 25.28 8.84 -7.47
N PRO A 67 25.06 7.57 -7.84
CA PRO A 67 26.00 6.82 -8.66
C PRO A 67 26.13 7.43 -10.06
#